data_AF-A0A177APF0-F1
#
_entry.id   AF-A0A177APF0-F1
#
_cell.length_a   1.000
_cell.length_b   1.000
_cell.length_c   1.000
_cell.angle_alpha   90.00
_cell.angle_beta   90.00
_cell.angle_gamma   90.00
#
_symmetry.space_group_name_H-M   'P 1'
#
loop_
_entity.id
_entity.type
_entity.pdbx_description
1 polymer ?
#
loop_
_entity_poly.entity_id
_entity_poly.type
_entity_poly.pdbx_seq_one_letter_code
_entity_poly.pdbx_strand_id
1 'polypeptide(L)'
;MAGSPHISVIIDDILEGVREKADKYEIAIADLTLDMIGDVCDLTGPRRMTRSIMKSLRLTLDETVDERNISNLYEPKLIGDVLVLPGFSFAASTNHYKEEQEPALLTHHYASSWRNKHGVELV
;
A
#
# COMPACT_ATOMS: atom_id res chain seq x y z
N MET A 1 16.48 18.18 8.90
CA MET A 1 16.03 16.96 9.60
C MET A 1 15.87 15.89 8.55
N ALA A 2 16.63 14.80 8.64
CA ALA A 2 16.65 13.74 7.63
C ALA A 2 15.46 12.79 7.86
N GLY A 3 14.39 12.99 7.11
CA GLY A 3 13.25 12.06 7.00
C GLY A 3 13.01 11.75 5.52
N SER A 4 12.55 10.53 5.22
CA SER A 4 12.19 10.16 3.85
C SER A 4 10.98 10.98 3.38
N PRO A 5 11.05 11.68 2.24
CA PRO A 5 9.93 12.47 1.73
C PRO A 5 8.70 11.59 1.44
N HIS A 6 8.90 10.34 1.04
CA HIS A 6 7.83 9.37 0.81
C HIS A 6 7.05 9.06 2.09
N ILE A 7 7.76 8.93 3.22
CA ILE A 7 7.13 8.68 4.51
C ILE A 7 6.31 9.89 4.96
N SER A 8 6.80 11.12 4.73
CA SER A 8 6.02 12.34 5.00
C SER A 8 4.71 12.36 4.21
N VAL A 9 4.76 12.05 2.91
CA VAL A 9 3.55 11.99 2.07
C VAL A 9 2.57 10.92 2.56
N ILE A 10 3.04 9.76 3.02
CA ILE A 10 2.16 8.74 3.61
C ILE A 10 1.45 9.28 4.87
N ILE A 11 2.19 9.94 5.76
CA ILE A 11 1.63 10.50 6.99
C ILE A 11 0.58 11.56 6.66
N ASP A 12 0.89 12.46 5.74
CA ASP A 12 -0.02 13.53 5.31
C ASP A 12 -1.30 12.96 4.70
N ASP A 13 -1.19 11.97 3.79
CA ASP A 13 -2.34 11.32 3.17
C ASP A 13 -3.21 10.54 4.18
N ILE A 14 -2.61 9.96 5.23
CA ILE A 14 -3.34 9.30 6.32
C ILE A 14 -4.11 10.35 7.12
N LEU A 15 -3.44 11.44 7.53
CA LEU A 15 -4.06 12.51 8.31
C LEU A 15 -5.18 13.20 7.54
N GLU A 16 -4.97 13.45 6.24
CA GLU A 16 -6.00 13.95 5.34
C GLU A 16 -7.20 12.99 5.28
N GLY A 17 -6.96 11.70 5.03
CA GLY A 17 -8.04 10.72 4.99
C GLY A 17 -8.81 10.59 6.30
N VAL A 18 -8.16 10.71 7.46
CA VAL A 18 -8.85 10.71 8.77
C VAL A 18 -9.70 11.97 8.95
N ARG A 19 -9.20 13.15 8.54
CA ARG A 19 -9.95 14.40 8.58
C ARG A 19 -11.17 14.36 7.66
N GLU A 20 -11.01 13.88 6.43
CA GLU A 20 -12.11 13.70 5.48
C GLU A 20 -13.23 12.82 6.03
N LYS A 21 -12.88 11.78 6.80
CA LYS A 21 -13.88 10.94 7.48
C LYS A 21 -14.58 11.69 8.59
N ALA A 22 -13.85 12.41 9.44
CA ALA A 22 -14.44 13.21 10.51
C ALA A 22 -15.41 14.26 9.94
N ASP A 23 -14.99 14.99 8.91
CA ASP A 23 -15.78 16.01 8.23
C ASP A 23 -17.03 15.41 7.58
N LYS A 24 -16.90 14.25 6.93
CA LYS A 24 -18.05 13.55 6.31
C LYS A 24 -19.15 13.19 7.32
N TYR A 25 -18.79 12.85 8.56
CA TYR A 25 -19.75 12.49 9.60
C TYR A 25 -20.08 13.67 10.54
N GLU A 26 -19.49 14.84 10.31
CA GLU A 26 -19.65 16.04 11.14
C GLU A 26 -19.33 15.81 12.63
N ILE A 27 -18.28 15.01 12.90
CA ILE A 27 -17.83 14.69 14.26
C ILE A 27 -16.35 15.04 14.45
N ALA A 28 -15.89 15.08 15.71
CA ALA A 28 -14.46 15.20 15.97
C ALA A 28 -13.71 13.92 15.56
N ILE A 29 -12.44 14.05 15.17
CA ILE A 29 -11.57 12.90 14.86
C ILE A 29 -11.55 11.88 16.02
N ALA A 30 -11.60 12.36 17.26
CA ALA A 30 -11.59 11.52 18.46
C ALA A 30 -12.84 10.62 18.59
N ASP A 31 -13.94 10.96 17.91
CA ASP A 31 -15.21 10.23 17.96
C ASP A 31 -15.39 9.26 16.78
N LEU A 32 -14.42 9.19 15.85
CA LEU A 32 -14.45 8.25 14.73
C LEU A 32 -14.37 6.79 15.22
N THR A 33 -15.26 5.95 14.67
CA THR A 33 -15.23 4.50 14.90
C THR A 33 -14.67 3.74 13.71
N LEU A 34 -14.28 2.47 13.90
CA LEU A 34 -13.77 1.60 12.83
C LEU A 34 -14.77 1.47 11.66
N ASP A 35 -16.07 1.43 11.95
CA ASP A 35 -17.11 1.35 10.91
C ASP A 35 -17.21 2.63 10.08
N MET A 36 -16.93 3.79 10.67
CA MET A 36 -16.96 5.09 9.99
C MET A 36 -15.74 5.30 9.08
N ILE A 37 -14.56 4.88 9.52
CA ILE A 37 -13.33 5.03 8.73
C ILE A 37 -13.35 4.15 7.47
N GLY A 38 -13.98 2.97 7.53
CA GLY A 38 -14.06 2.01 6.44
C GLY A 38 -12.84 1.08 6.36
N ASP A 39 -12.40 0.74 5.14
CA ASP A 39 -11.32 -0.23 4.95
C ASP A 39 -9.96 0.32 5.42
N VAL A 40 -9.45 -0.27 6.50
CA VAL A 40 -8.13 0.08 7.08
C VAL A 40 -6.99 -0.13 6.08
N CYS A 41 -7.08 -1.09 5.16
CA CYS A 41 -6.05 -1.32 4.15
C CYS A 41 -5.93 -0.14 3.19
N ASP A 42 -7.04 0.55 2.90
CA ASP A 42 -7.07 1.74 2.05
C ASP A 42 -6.78 3.03 2.80
N LEU A 43 -7.14 3.13 4.09
CA LEU A 43 -6.93 4.35 4.86
C LEU A 43 -5.51 4.44 5.44
N THR A 44 -5.02 3.38 6.06
CA THR A 44 -3.74 3.37 6.82
C THR A 44 -2.80 2.22 6.45
N GLY A 45 -3.32 1.20 5.78
CA GLY A 45 -2.59 -0.03 5.51
C GLY A 45 -1.80 -0.03 4.20
N PRO A 46 -1.48 -1.22 3.65
CA PRO A 46 -0.53 -1.35 2.55
C PRO A 46 -1.00 -0.67 1.26
N ARG A 47 -2.30 -0.58 0.98
CA ARG A 47 -2.79 0.11 -0.23
C ARG A 47 -2.63 1.62 -0.12
N ARG A 48 -2.85 2.20 1.06
CA ARG A 48 -2.51 3.61 1.32
C ARG A 48 -1.03 3.85 1.07
N MET A 49 -0.17 3.04 1.69
CA MET A 49 1.28 3.17 1.57
C MET A 49 1.74 3.17 0.11
N THR A 50 1.29 2.19 -0.69
CA THR A 50 1.64 2.13 -2.12
C THR A 50 1.19 3.38 -2.87
N ARG A 51 -0.06 3.82 -2.72
CA ARG A 51 -0.58 5.01 -3.43
C ARG A 51 0.19 6.28 -3.06
N SER A 52 0.51 6.46 -1.77
CA SER A 52 1.23 7.63 -1.27
C SER A 52 2.70 7.65 -1.72
N ILE A 53 3.38 6.50 -1.76
CA ILE A 53 4.74 6.41 -2.34
C ILE A 53 4.72 6.79 -3.83
N MET A 54 3.73 6.28 -4.58
CA MET A 54 3.58 6.62 -6.00
C MET A 54 3.27 8.11 -6.20
N LYS A 55 2.42 8.71 -5.34
CA LYS A 55 2.16 10.16 -5.30
C LYS A 55 3.46 10.94 -5.06
N SER A 56 4.25 10.54 -4.05
CA SER A 56 5.53 11.17 -3.72
C SER A 56 6.55 11.09 -4.86
N LEU A 57 6.67 9.94 -5.52
CA LEU A 57 7.54 9.77 -6.68
C LEU A 57 7.14 10.68 -7.85
N ARG A 58 5.83 10.80 -8.15
CA ARG A 58 5.34 11.72 -9.19
C ARG A 58 5.72 13.17 -8.89
N LEU A 59 5.54 13.59 -7.64
CA LEU A 59 5.88 14.95 -7.19
C LEU A 59 7.38 15.23 -7.28
N THR A 60 8.22 14.19 -7.10
CA THR A 60 9.68 14.34 -7.07
C THR A 60 10.33 14.24 -8.45
N LEU A 61 9.81 13.39 -9.34
CA LEU A 61 10.44 13.07 -10.62
C LEU A 61 9.86 13.87 -11.80
N ASP A 62 8.74 14.58 -11.62
CA ASP A 62 7.98 15.25 -12.69
C ASP A 62 7.62 14.31 -13.86
N GLU A 63 7.50 13.00 -13.55
CA GLU A 63 7.18 11.94 -14.49
C GLU A 63 5.88 11.20 -14.10
N THR A 64 5.24 10.57 -15.08
CA THR A 64 4.07 9.72 -14.82
C THR A 64 4.52 8.36 -14.29
N VAL A 65 4.47 8.21 -12.96
CA VAL A 65 4.73 6.95 -12.25
C VAL A 65 3.39 6.31 -11.84
N ASP A 66 2.93 5.26 -12.51
CA ASP A 66 1.67 4.59 -12.21
C ASP A 66 1.79 3.08 -11.98
N GLU A 67 0.67 2.41 -11.73
CA GLU A 67 0.65 0.98 -11.39
C GLU A 67 1.35 0.12 -12.44
N ARG A 68 1.33 0.51 -13.72
CA ARG A 68 2.01 -0.20 -14.81
C ARG A 68 3.53 -0.19 -14.63
N ASN A 69 4.08 0.82 -13.95
CA ASN A 69 5.50 0.90 -13.67
C ASN A 69 5.96 -0.13 -12.63
N ILE A 70 5.05 -0.66 -11.81
CA ILE A 70 5.36 -1.50 -10.63
C ILE A 70 4.65 -2.87 -10.64
N SER A 71 3.71 -3.10 -11.55
CA SER A 71 2.99 -4.38 -11.69
C SER A 71 3.74 -5.37 -12.57
N ASN A 72 3.59 -6.68 -12.29
CA ASN A 72 4.14 -7.77 -13.12
C ASN A 72 5.64 -7.63 -13.42
N LEU A 73 6.43 -7.16 -12.44
CA LEU A 73 7.87 -7.06 -12.58
C LEU A 73 8.50 -8.46 -12.57
N TYR A 74 9.39 -8.72 -13.53
CA TYR A 74 10.19 -9.94 -13.61
C TYR A 74 11.58 -9.77 -12.99
N GLU A 75 12.03 -8.52 -12.84
CA GLU A 75 13.29 -8.13 -12.23
C GLU A 75 13.08 -6.92 -11.30
N PRO A 76 13.93 -6.71 -10.28
CA PRO A 76 13.89 -5.52 -9.44
C PRO A 76 13.99 -4.24 -10.27
N LYS A 77 13.19 -3.24 -9.91
CA LYS A 77 13.17 -1.95 -10.61
C LYS A 77 13.35 -0.80 -9.63
N LEU A 78 14.37 0.02 -9.87
CA LEU A 78 14.59 1.25 -9.12
C LEU A 78 13.85 2.41 -9.81
N ILE A 79 13.03 3.13 -9.06
CA ILE A 79 12.31 4.33 -9.52
C ILE A 79 12.69 5.48 -8.59
N GLY A 80 13.48 6.43 -9.08
CA GLY A 80 14.11 7.43 -8.22
C GLY A 80 14.97 6.76 -7.15
N ASP A 81 14.55 6.87 -5.90
CA ASP A 81 15.16 6.30 -4.70
C ASP A 81 14.35 5.13 -4.08
N VAL A 82 13.32 4.64 -4.77
CA VAL A 82 12.47 3.52 -4.32
C VAL A 82 12.73 2.27 -5.14
N LEU A 83 13.19 1.20 -4.47
CA LEU A 83 13.36 -0.12 -5.08
C LEU A 83 12.06 -0.94 -4.99
N VAL A 84 11.52 -1.31 -6.15
CA VAL A 84 10.35 -2.19 -6.28
C VAL A 84 10.82 -3.59 -6.63
N LEU A 85 10.37 -4.58 -5.85
CA LEU A 85 10.76 -5.97 -6.02
C LEU A 85 9.67 -6.78 -6.72
N PRO A 86 10.04 -7.84 -7.46
CA PRO A 86 9.07 -8.72 -8.11
C PRO A 86 8.07 -9.36 -7.15
N GLY A 87 6.78 -9.27 -7.48
CA GLY A 87 5.70 -9.83 -6.67
C GLY A 87 5.79 -11.35 -6.54
N PHE A 88 6.19 -12.06 -7.59
CA PHE A 88 6.33 -13.52 -7.54
C PHE A 88 7.43 -13.97 -6.57
N SER A 89 8.49 -13.18 -6.37
CA SER A 89 9.57 -13.53 -5.44
C SER A 89 9.24 -13.18 -3.99
N PHE A 90 8.54 -12.05 -3.75
CA PHE A 90 8.38 -11.49 -2.40
C PHE A 90 6.95 -11.56 -1.86
N ALA A 91 5.96 -11.92 -2.67
CA ALA A 91 4.55 -12.01 -2.30
C ALA A 91 3.79 -13.01 -3.21
N ALA A 92 4.39 -14.18 -3.44
CA ALA A 92 3.92 -15.18 -4.41
C ALA A 92 2.44 -15.55 -4.25
N SER A 93 1.95 -15.71 -3.01
CA SER A 93 0.58 -16.14 -2.71
C SER A 93 -0.51 -15.13 -3.08
N THR A 94 -0.15 -13.87 -3.33
CA THR A 94 -1.10 -12.80 -3.68
C THR A 94 -0.86 -12.21 -5.06
N ASN A 95 0.11 -12.73 -5.81
CA ASN A 95 0.46 -12.25 -7.14
C ASN A 95 0.28 -13.35 -8.18
N HIS A 96 -0.35 -13.00 -9.29
CA HIS A 96 -0.63 -13.94 -10.38
C HIS A 96 0.12 -13.48 -11.63
N TYR A 97 1.07 -14.31 -12.07
CA TYR A 97 1.83 -14.13 -13.30
C TYR A 97 1.31 -15.13 -14.35
N LYS A 98 1.50 -14.82 -15.64
CA LYS A 98 1.00 -15.67 -16.75
C LYS A 98 1.72 -17.01 -16.84
N GLU A 99 2.98 -17.03 -16.44
CA GLU A 99 3.86 -18.20 -16.47
C GLU A 99 4.35 -18.47 -15.05
N GLU A 100 4.62 -19.74 -14.73
CA GLU A 100 5.20 -20.12 -13.44
C GLU A 100 6.56 -19.43 -13.28
N GLN A 101 6.73 -18.71 -12.17
CA GLN A 101 7.95 -17.98 -11.88
C GLN A 101 8.63 -18.58 -10.65
N GLU A 102 9.91 -18.92 -10.80
CA GLU A 102 10.77 -19.40 -9.71
C GLU A 102 12.06 -18.57 -9.64
N PRO A 103 12.68 -18.41 -8.45
CA PRO A 103 12.23 -18.88 -7.14
C PRO A 103 11.36 -17.84 -6.38
N ALA A 104 10.38 -18.35 -5.63
CA ALA A 104 9.81 -17.60 -4.51
C ALA A 104 10.88 -17.46 -3.42
N LEU A 105 11.22 -16.22 -3.05
CA LEU A 105 12.27 -15.92 -2.08
C LEU A 105 11.73 -15.73 -0.67
N LEU A 106 10.48 -15.27 -0.53
CA LEU A 106 9.79 -15.11 0.75
C LEU A 106 8.42 -15.77 0.73
N THR A 107 8.08 -16.41 1.85
CA THR A 107 6.74 -16.94 2.14
C THR A 107 6.08 -16.09 3.22
N HIS A 108 4.92 -15.51 2.90
CA HIS A 108 4.12 -14.80 3.89
C HIS A 108 3.36 -15.80 4.76
N HIS A 109 3.74 -15.89 6.03
CA HIS A 109 2.99 -16.66 7.03
C HIS A 109 1.87 -15.78 7.60
N TYR A 110 0.68 -15.91 7.00
CA TYR A 110 -0.51 -15.26 7.54
C TYR A 110 -0.96 -16.00 8.80
N ALA A 111 -0.87 -15.33 9.95
CA ALA A 111 -1.28 -15.87 11.26
C ALA A 111 -2.31 -14.96 11.96
N SER A 112 -3.07 -14.17 11.18
CA SER A 112 -3.91 -13.09 11.73
C SER A 112 -5.37 -13.51 11.94
N SER A 113 -5.87 -13.23 13.15
CA SER A 113 -7.26 -13.43 13.58
C SER A 113 -8.22 -12.28 13.24
N TRP A 114 -7.72 -11.19 12.66
CA TRP A 114 -8.50 -9.95 12.48
C TRP A 114 -9.24 -9.87 11.13
N ARG A 115 -9.00 -10.82 10.21
CA ARG A 115 -9.45 -10.74 8.82
C ARG A 115 -10.16 -12.05 8.44
N ASN A 116 -11.48 -11.99 8.20
CA ASN A 116 -12.33 -13.16 7.90
C ASN A 116 -13.21 -12.93 6.66
N LYS A 117 -13.69 -14.03 6.05
CA LYS A 117 -14.49 -14.32 4.82
C LYS A 117 -14.89 -13.26 3.76
N HIS A 118 -14.57 -11.98 3.90
CA HIS A 118 -14.73 -10.91 2.90
C HIS A 118 -13.38 -10.29 2.47
N GLY A 119 -12.29 -11.02 2.70
CA GLY A 119 -10.96 -10.73 2.18
C GLY A 119 -9.90 -10.98 3.23
N VAL A 120 -8.90 -11.79 2.84
CA VAL A 120 -7.70 -12.40 3.46
C VAL A 120 -7.88 -13.23 4.73
N GLU A 121 -8.53 -14.38 4.51
CA GLU A 121 -7.93 -15.69 4.76
C GLU A 121 -8.35 -16.59 3.57
N LEU A 122 -7.42 -17.31 2.94
CA LEU A 122 -7.73 -18.52 2.16
C LEU A 122 -7.13 -19.66 2.98
N VAL A 123 -7.97 -20.32 3.76
CA VAL A 123 -7.76 -21.73 4.11
C VAL A 123 -8.24 -22.55 2.92
#